data_AF-A0A7N8XX64-F1
#
_entry.id   AF-A0A7N8XX64-F1
#
_cell.length_a   1.000
_cell.length_b   1.000
_cell.length_c   1.000
_cell.angle_alpha   90.00
_cell.angle_beta   90.00
_cell.angle_gamma   90.00
#
_symmetry.space_group_name_H-M   'P 1'
#
loop_
_entity.id
_entity.type
_entity.pdbx_description
1 polymer ?
#
loop_
_entity_poly.entity_id
_entity_poly.type
_entity_poly.pdbx_seq_one_letter_code
_entity_poly.pdbx_strand_id
1 'polypeptide(L)'
;MQPGPGSGPDLTDEEKEIINGVIARAEKMEAMEQERIGRLINRLDDMKKTACGDGVSRCLLCGEQLGSPGVSSVVCEDCKKNMCTKCGTQCGSQPRAVWLCKICREQREVWKRSGAWFFKGFPKHFLPLGGPHRSFWTNLLDCCHKRLVYIMSLSGENQSQAPASEQQDSGKSRNLLKSSCQST
;
A
#
# COMPACT_ATOMS: atom_id res chain seq x y z
N MET A 1 31.48 5.97 48.25
CA MET A 1 30.71 6.41 47.07
C MET A 1 30.25 5.17 46.33
N GLN A 2 28.99 5.13 45.91
CA GLN A 2 28.37 3.97 45.27
C GLN A 2 28.82 3.82 43.80
N PRO A 3 28.87 2.60 43.24
CA PRO A 3 28.99 2.38 41.80
C PRO A 3 27.69 2.81 41.12
N GLY A 4 27.79 3.68 40.12
CA GLY A 4 26.65 4.19 39.33
C GLY A 4 26.03 3.14 38.39
N PRO A 5 24.80 3.38 37.89
CA PRO A 5 23.95 2.35 37.30
C PRO A 5 24.27 2.07 35.83
N GLY A 6 24.54 0.80 35.52
CA GLY A 6 23.96 0.06 34.40
C GLY A 6 24.28 0.53 32.98
N SER A 7 25.52 0.36 32.53
CA SER A 7 25.75 -0.03 31.13
C SER A 7 25.22 -1.46 30.98
N GLY A 8 24.23 -1.69 30.12
CA GLY A 8 23.74 -3.04 29.80
C GLY A 8 24.90 -3.97 29.42
N PRO A 9 24.75 -5.30 29.56
CA PRO A 9 25.80 -6.24 29.18
C PRO A 9 26.24 -5.95 27.75
N ASP A 10 27.52 -5.64 27.59
CA ASP A 10 28.10 -5.37 26.27
C ASP A 10 28.15 -6.70 25.52
N LEU A 11 27.58 -6.72 24.32
CA LEU A 11 27.51 -7.93 23.52
C LEU A 11 28.93 -8.37 23.15
N THR A 12 29.22 -9.65 23.31
CA THR A 12 30.47 -10.21 22.81
C THR A 12 30.50 -10.11 21.28
N ASP A 13 31.70 -10.10 20.71
CA ASP A 13 31.84 -9.98 19.25
C ASP A 13 31.23 -11.19 18.51
N GLU A 14 31.23 -12.37 19.15
CA GLU A 14 30.52 -13.56 18.68
C GLU A 14 28.99 -13.35 18.65
N GLU A 15 28.40 -12.81 19.72
CA GLU A 15 26.96 -12.51 19.75
C GLU A 15 26.58 -11.46 18.70
N LYS A 16 27.43 -10.44 18.49
CA LYS A 16 27.22 -9.45 17.42
C LYS A 16 27.24 -10.11 16.05
N GLU A 17 28.17 -11.03 15.79
CA GLU A 17 28.26 -11.74 14.53
C GLU A 17 27.00 -12.58 14.26
N ILE A 18 26.54 -13.34 15.26
CA ILE A 18 25.31 -14.13 15.16
C ILE A 18 24.12 -13.24 14.78
N ILE A 19 23.98 -12.09 15.45
CA ILE A 19 22.83 -11.22 15.22
C ILE A 19 22.94 -10.50 13.87
N ASN A 20 24.13 -10.06 13.46
CA ASN A 20 24.36 -9.53 12.12
C ASN A 20 24.01 -10.57 11.03
N GLY A 21 24.32 -11.84 11.26
CA GLY A 21 23.91 -12.93 10.38
C GLY A 21 22.40 -13.09 10.25
N VAL A 22 21.63 -12.89 11.33
CA VAL A 22 20.16 -12.89 11.30
C VAL A 22 19.63 -11.70 10.51
N ILE A 23 20.18 -10.50 10.75
CA ILE A 23 19.78 -9.26 10.07
C ILE A 23 19.98 -9.40 8.56
N ALA A 24 21.17 -9.84 8.12
CA ALA A 24 21.48 -9.98 6.69
C ALA A 24 20.51 -10.94 5.97
N ARG A 25 20.07 -12.02 6.63
CA ARG A 25 19.07 -12.94 6.07
C ARG A 25 17.68 -12.31 6.02
N ALA A 26 17.30 -11.55 7.05
CA ALA A 26 16.02 -10.84 7.09
C ALA A 26 15.94 -9.77 6.00
N GLU A 27 16.99 -8.96 5.83
CA GLU A 27 17.09 -7.94 4.79
C GLU A 27 17.01 -8.54 3.39
N LYS A 28 17.71 -9.68 3.15
CA LYS A 28 17.61 -10.41 1.89
C LYS A 28 16.18 -10.89 1.61
N MET A 29 15.49 -11.42 2.62
CA MET A 29 14.10 -11.85 2.49
C MET A 29 13.18 -10.67 2.18
N GLU A 30 13.38 -9.54 2.85
CA GLU A 30 12.60 -8.33 2.61
C GLU A 30 12.83 -7.77 1.21
N ALA A 31 14.07 -7.73 0.71
CA ALA A 31 14.36 -7.27 -0.65
C ALA A 31 13.60 -8.09 -1.72
N MET A 32 13.58 -9.42 -1.57
CA MET A 32 12.82 -10.30 -2.47
C MET A 32 11.31 -10.05 -2.38
N GLU A 33 10.81 -9.79 -1.18
CA GLU A 33 9.39 -9.50 -0.97
C GLU A 33 8.98 -8.15 -1.57
N GLN A 34 9.84 -7.14 -1.45
CA GLN A 34 9.63 -5.84 -2.08
C GLN A 34 9.54 -5.95 -3.60
N GLU A 35 10.41 -6.76 -4.22
CA GLU A 35 10.35 -7.02 -5.66
C GLU A 35 9.03 -7.71 -6.06
N ARG A 36 8.58 -8.66 -5.24
CA ARG A 36 7.30 -9.36 -5.45
C ARG A 36 6.11 -8.41 -5.36
N ILE A 37 6.07 -7.53 -4.35
CA ILE A 37 5.03 -6.51 -4.18
C ILE A 37 5.08 -5.51 -5.33
N GLY A 38 6.27 -5.09 -5.76
CA GLY A 38 6.47 -4.20 -6.90
C GLY A 38 5.80 -4.72 -8.17
N ARG A 39 5.92 -6.02 -8.47
CA ARG A 39 5.20 -6.65 -9.59
C ARG A 39 3.67 -6.58 -9.48
N LEU A 40 3.12 -6.72 -8.28
CA LEU A 40 1.68 -6.59 -8.04
C LEU A 40 1.19 -5.16 -8.29
N ILE A 41 1.93 -4.18 -7.79
CA ILE A 41 1.61 -2.75 -7.97
C ILE A 41 1.70 -2.36 -9.45
N ASN A 42 2.76 -2.78 -10.14
CA ASN A 42 2.94 -2.48 -11.57
C ASN A 42 1.76 -2.99 -12.41
N ARG A 43 1.33 -4.24 -12.18
CA ARG A 43 0.15 -4.79 -12.86
C ARG A 43 -1.11 -3.97 -12.60
N LEU A 44 -1.33 -3.55 -11.35
CA LEU A 44 -2.47 -2.73 -10.98
C LEU A 44 -2.42 -1.35 -11.65
N ASP A 45 -1.25 -0.73 -11.71
CA ASP A 45 -1.08 0.57 -12.34
C ASP A 45 -1.25 0.48 -13.86
N ASP A 46 -0.84 -0.62 -14.49
CA ASP A 46 -1.13 -0.87 -15.91
C ASP A 46 -2.64 -0.99 -16.15
N MET A 47 -3.39 -1.67 -15.27
CA MET A 47 -4.85 -1.67 -15.35
C MET A 47 -5.45 -0.26 -15.25
N LYS A 48 -4.91 0.61 -14.37
CA LYS A 48 -5.37 2.01 -14.26
C LYS A 48 -5.11 2.80 -15.53
N LYS A 49 -3.95 2.62 -16.17
CA LYS A 49 -3.59 3.32 -17.42
C LYS A 49 -4.50 2.92 -18.59
N THR A 50 -4.99 1.68 -18.61
CA THR A 50 -5.88 1.19 -19.67
C THR A 50 -7.36 1.59 -19.51
N ALA A 51 -7.73 2.31 -18.45
CA ALA A 51 -9.10 2.75 -18.24
C ALA A 51 -9.45 3.94 -19.16
N CYS A 52 -10.56 3.84 -19.88
CA CYS A 52 -10.90 4.78 -20.96
C CYS A 52 -12.07 5.75 -20.64
N GLY A 53 -12.78 5.55 -19.53
CA GLY A 53 -13.99 6.32 -19.19
C GLY A 53 -13.79 7.48 -18.23
N ASP A 54 -14.78 8.38 -18.19
CA ASP A 54 -14.85 9.46 -17.19
C ASP A 54 -15.41 8.97 -15.84
N GLY A 55 -16.18 7.88 -15.85
CA GLY A 55 -16.88 7.39 -14.66
C GLY A 55 -18.11 8.24 -14.30
N VAL A 56 -18.61 9.06 -15.22
CA VAL A 56 -19.78 9.91 -15.03
C VAL A 56 -20.84 9.55 -16.07
N SER A 57 -20.58 9.91 -17.33
CA SER A 57 -21.47 9.62 -18.46
C SER A 57 -21.09 8.31 -19.15
N ARG A 58 -19.81 7.91 -19.08
CA ARG A 58 -19.26 6.69 -19.67
C ARG A 58 -18.69 5.78 -18.60
N CYS A 59 -18.74 4.48 -18.85
CA CYS A 59 -18.18 3.47 -17.96
C CYS A 59 -16.69 3.74 -17.73
N LEU A 60 -16.27 3.85 -16.46
CA LEU A 60 -14.88 4.12 -16.06
C LEU A 60 -13.84 3.25 -16.80
N LEU A 61 -14.15 1.96 -17.02
CA LEU A 61 -13.18 1.03 -17.59
C LEU A 61 -13.23 0.98 -19.11
N CYS A 62 -14.38 0.60 -19.70
CA CYS A 62 -14.48 0.39 -21.15
C CYS A 62 -14.84 1.65 -21.95
N GLY A 63 -15.27 2.74 -21.31
CA GLY A 63 -15.70 3.96 -22.01
C GLY A 63 -17.08 3.87 -22.69
N GLU A 64 -17.82 2.77 -22.52
CA GLU A 64 -19.18 2.61 -23.07
C GLU A 64 -20.14 3.63 -22.44
N GLN A 65 -21.01 4.23 -23.26
CA GLN A 65 -22.00 5.21 -22.81
C GLN A 65 -22.98 4.56 -21.83
N LEU A 66 -23.16 5.19 -20.66
CA LEU A 66 -24.11 4.71 -19.65
C LEU A 66 -25.50 5.31 -19.93
N GLY A 67 -26.55 4.53 -19.69
CA GLY A 67 -27.94 4.93 -19.96
C GLY A 67 -28.43 4.64 -21.37
N SER A 68 -27.59 4.07 -22.24
CA SER A 68 -28.04 3.50 -23.51
C SER A 68 -28.86 2.22 -23.28
N PRO A 69 -29.82 1.89 -24.19
CA PRO A 69 -30.57 0.65 -24.09
C PRO A 69 -29.65 -0.57 -23.95
N GLY A 70 -29.85 -1.38 -22.91
CA GLY A 70 -29.08 -2.60 -22.66
C GLY A 70 -27.78 -2.42 -21.85
N VAL A 71 -27.39 -1.20 -21.47
CA VAL A 71 -26.20 -0.94 -20.63
C VAL A 71 -26.65 -0.50 -19.23
N SER A 72 -26.67 -1.45 -18.30
CA SER A 72 -26.91 -1.15 -16.88
C SER A 72 -25.68 -0.53 -16.23
N SER A 73 -25.92 0.56 -15.47
CA SER A 73 -24.89 1.32 -14.76
C SER A 73 -24.95 1.02 -13.26
N VAL A 74 -23.77 0.89 -12.64
CA VAL A 74 -23.60 0.71 -11.20
C VAL A 74 -22.46 1.58 -10.69
N VAL A 75 -22.50 1.94 -9.41
CA VAL A 75 -21.47 2.77 -8.77
C VAL A 75 -20.49 1.88 -8.03
N CYS A 76 -19.19 2.12 -8.22
CA CYS A 76 -18.15 1.46 -7.43
C CYS A 76 -18.14 2.00 -5.99
N GLU A 77 -18.15 1.11 -5.00
CA GLU A 77 -18.13 1.49 -3.59
C GLU A 77 -16.85 2.21 -3.18
N ASP A 78 -15.69 1.85 -3.75
CA ASP A 78 -14.41 2.41 -3.33
C ASP A 78 -14.09 3.75 -3.99
N CYS A 79 -14.22 3.85 -5.31
CA CYS A 79 -13.84 5.06 -6.05
C CYS A 79 -15.02 5.99 -6.39
N LYS A 80 -16.26 5.59 -6.05
CA LYS A 80 -17.51 6.35 -6.29
C LYS A 80 -17.75 6.76 -7.74
N LYS A 81 -17.13 6.07 -8.71
CA LYS A 81 -17.33 6.27 -10.15
C LYS A 81 -18.31 5.26 -10.74
N ASN A 82 -18.99 5.64 -11.83
CA ASN A 82 -19.91 4.79 -12.56
C ASN A 82 -19.19 3.81 -13.50
N MET A 83 -19.74 2.61 -13.62
CA MET A 83 -19.27 1.57 -14.52
C MET A 83 -20.44 0.72 -15.02
N CYS A 84 -20.29 0.10 -16.18
CA CYS A 84 -21.25 -0.91 -16.63
C CYS A 84 -21.12 -2.19 -15.80
N THR A 85 -22.20 -2.96 -15.69
CA THR A 85 -22.21 -4.24 -14.94
C THR A 85 -21.20 -5.27 -15.44
N LYS A 86 -20.79 -5.23 -16.73
CA LYS A 86 -19.72 -6.07 -17.30
C LYS A 86 -18.32 -5.72 -16.77
N CYS A 87 -18.14 -4.47 -16.35
CA CYS A 87 -16.89 -3.92 -15.81
C CYS A 87 -16.85 -3.93 -14.28
N GLY A 88 -17.98 -4.24 -13.65
CA GLY A 88 -18.12 -4.38 -12.21
C GLY A 88 -18.16 -5.83 -11.75
N THR A 89 -18.00 -6.02 -10.46
CA THR A 89 -18.29 -7.29 -9.78
C THR A 89 -19.00 -6.98 -8.47
N GLN A 90 -20.07 -7.71 -8.19
CA GLN A 90 -20.74 -7.64 -6.90
C GLN A 90 -19.95 -8.48 -5.88
N CYS A 91 -19.66 -7.91 -4.72
CA CYS A 91 -18.86 -8.50 -3.66
C CYS A 91 -19.61 -8.46 -2.33
N GLY A 92 -19.45 -9.50 -1.51
CA GLY A 92 -20.10 -9.64 -0.20
C GLY A 92 -21.32 -10.57 -0.23
N SER A 93 -21.79 -10.96 0.96
CA SER A 93 -23.04 -11.68 1.14
C SER A 93 -24.20 -10.69 1.26
N GLN A 94 -25.38 -11.08 0.76
CA GLN A 94 -26.60 -10.30 0.97
C GLN A 94 -26.92 -10.19 2.47
N PRO A 95 -27.37 -9.03 2.97
CA PRO A 95 -27.85 -7.84 2.23
C PRO A 95 -26.79 -6.76 1.95
N ARG A 96 -25.51 -6.99 2.31
CA ARG A 96 -24.43 -5.98 2.23
C ARG A 96 -23.63 -6.07 0.94
N ALA A 97 -24.22 -6.61 -0.13
CA ALA A 97 -23.51 -6.82 -1.38
C ALA A 97 -23.23 -5.47 -2.06
N VAL A 98 -21.95 -5.15 -2.27
CA VAL A 98 -21.49 -3.90 -2.88
C VAL A 98 -20.90 -4.14 -4.25
N TRP A 99 -20.93 -3.14 -5.13
CA TRP A 99 -20.31 -3.20 -6.44
C TRP A 99 -18.89 -2.62 -6.41
N LEU A 100 -17.95 -3.29 -7.06
CA LEU A 100 -16.56 -2.82 -7.22
C LEU A 100 -16.13 -2.90 -8.68
N CYS A 101 -15.43 -1.87 -9.15
CA CYS A 101 -14.78 -1.92 -10.46
C CYS A 101 -13.59 -2.90 -10.42
N LYS A 102 -13.21 -3.44 -11.58
CA LYS A 102 -12.07 -4.36 -11.69
C LYS A 102 -10.77 -3.78 -11.10
N ILE A 103 -10.54 -2.47 -11.23
CA ILE A 103 -9.38 -1.80 -10.64
C ILE A 103 -9.45 -1.81 -9.11
N CYS A 104 -10.56 -1.39 -8.51
CA CYS A 104 -10.71 -1.38 -7.04
C CYS A 104 -10.70 -2.80 -6.46
N ARG A 105 -11.27 -3.77 -7.18
CA ARG A 105 -11.18 -5.18 -6.82
C ARG A 105 -9.73 -5.65 -6.80
N GLU A 106 -8.97 -5.41 -7.87
CA GLU A 106 -7.55 -5.76 -7.91
C GLU A 106 -6.75 -5.01 -6.84
N GLN A 107 -7.06 -3.74 -6.57
CA GLN A 107 -6.44 -2.95 -5.52
C GLN A 107 -6.59 -3.62 -4.14
N ARG A 108 -7.80 -4.12 -3.80
CA ARG A 108 -8.04 -4.88 -2.56
C ARG A 108 -7.24 -6.18 -2.53
N GLU A 109 -7.12 -6.88 -3.65
CA GLU A 109 -6.30 -8.10 -3.73
C GLU A 109 -4.82 -7.81 -3.52
N VAL A 110 -4.30 -6.73 -4.12
CA VAL A 110 -2.91 -6.29 -3.89
C VAL A 110 -2.68 -5.97 -2.41
N TRP A 111 -3.64 -5.30 -1.75
CA TRP A 111 -3.52 -5.00 -0.32
C TRP A 111 -3.46 -6.26 0.55
N LYS A 112 -4.32 -7.25 0.27
CA LYS A 112 -4.30 -8.54 0.97
C LYS A 112 -2.98 -9.29 0.73
N ARG A 113 -2.58 -9.42 -0.54
CA ARG A 113 -1.40 -10.21 -0.93
C ARG A 113 -0.08 -9.57 -0.53
N SER A 114 -0.02 -8.27 -0.31
CA SER A 114 1.19 -7.55 0.14
C SER A 114 1.24 -7.33 1.65
N GLY A 115 0.17 -7.63 2.39
CA GLY A 115 0.05 -7.28 3.80
C GLY A 115 -0.18 -5.78 4.06
N ALA A 116 -0.36 -4.95 3.03
CA ALA A 116 -0.57 -3.50 3.19
C ALA A 116 -1.83 -3.15 4.00
N TRP A 117 -2.83 -4.05 4.03
CA TRP A 117 -4.01 -3.90 4.87
C TRP A 117 -3.69 -3.83 6.37
N PHE A 118 -2.60 -4.50 6.80
CA PHE A 118 -2.15 -4.51 8.18
C PHE A 118 -1.37 -3.23 8.52
N PHE A 119 -0.46 -2.81 7.65
CA PHE A 119 0.38 -1.62 7.84
C PHE A 119 -0.30 -0.30 7.46
N LYS A 120 -1.56 -0.35 7.02
CA LYS A 120 -2.32 0.80 6.49
C LYS A 120 -1.56 1.56 5.40
N GLY A 121 -0.74 0.84 4.64
CA GLY A 121 0.18 1.39 3.67
C GLY A 121 1.13 0.33 3.13
N PHE A 122 1.72 0.57 1.96
CA PHE A 122 2.80 -0.28 1.47
C PHE A 122 4.06 0.01 2.30
N PRO A 123 4.71 -1.01 2.90
CA PRO A 123 5.97 -0.81 3.62
C PRO A 123 7.01 -0.23 2.65
N LYS A 124 7.26 1.07 2.73
CA LYS A 124 8.33 1.73 1.97
C LYS A 124 9.63 1.55 2.75
N HIS A 125 10.58 0.87 2.12
CA HIS A 125 12.01 0.85 2.41
C HIS A 125 12.40 1.33 3.82
N PHE A 126 12.60 0.40 4.75
CA PHE A 126 13.53 0.61 5.85
C PHE A 126 14.94 0.60 5.26
N LEU A 127 15.37 1.73 4.69
CA LEU A 127 16.79 1.92 4.39
C LEU A 127 17.55 1.91 5.72
N PRO A 128 18.72 1.26 5.80
CA PRO A 128 19.57 1.39 6.97
C PRO A 128 20.10 2.82 6.98
N LEU A 129 19.42 3.71 7.71
CA LEU A 129 19.99 5.01 8.03
C LEU A 129 21.13 4.73 9.00
N GLY A 130 22.35 4.89 8.49
CA GLY A 130 23.60 4.71 9.23
C GLY A 130 23.53 5.43 10.58
N GLY A 131 23.56 4.62 11.64
CA GLY A 131 23.63 5.08 13.01
C GLY A 131 23.91 3.88 13.92
N PRO A 132 24.91 3.94 14.81
CA PRO A 132 25.20 2.84 15.69
C PRO A 132 24.08 2.76 16.74
N HIS A 133 23.47 1.58 16.83
CA HIS A 133 22.78 1.10 18.03
C HIS A 133 21.36 1.65 18.35
N ARG A 134 20.46 1.84 17.36
CA ARG A 134 19.03 2.08 17.65
C ARG A 134 17.99 1.35 16.79
N SER A 135 18.37 0.27 16.10
CA SER A 135 17.45 -0.46 15.18
C SER A 135 17.53 -1.99 15.28
N PHE A 136 18.24 -2.54 16.26
CA PHE A 136 18.36 -3.99 16.42
C PHE A 136 17.02 -4.68 16.73
N TRP A 137 16.14 -4.00 17.49
CA TRP A 137 14.88 -4.57 17.96
C TRP A 137 13.68 -4.30 17.04
N THR A 138 13.73 -3.28 16.18
CA THR A 138 12.64 -2.97 15.24
C THR A 138 12.60 -3.95 14.06
N ASN A 139 13.76 -4.45 13.63
CA ASN A 139 13.88 -5.34 12.46
C ASN A 139 13.64 -6.83 12.82
N LEU A 140 13.92 -7.24 14.06
CA LEU A 140 13.68 -8.62 14.51
C LEU A 140 12.18 -8.91 14.72
N LEU A 141 11.43 -7.93 15.21
CA LEU A 141 9.97 -8.05 15.37
C LEU A 141 9.27 -8.17 14.00
N ASP A 142 9.72 -7.43 12.98
CA ASP A 142 9.04 -7.40 11.68
C ASP A 142 9.22 -8.71 10.88
N CYS A 143 10.34 -9.40 11.07
CA CYS A 143 10.63 -10.67 10.40
C CYS A 143 9.85 -11.87 11.00
N CYS A 144 9.58 -11.85 12.31
CA CYS A 144 8.69 -12.83 12.96
C CYS A 144 7.20 -12.51 12.73
N HIS A 145 6.85 -11.23 12.54
CA HIS A 145 5.46 -10.80 12.36
C HIS A 145 4.89 -11.17 10.99
N LYS A 146 5.67 -11.15 9.90
CA LYS A 146 5.17 -11.47 8.55
C LYS A 146 4.62 -12.92 8.44
N ARG A 147 5.10 -13.87 9.26
CA ARG A 147 4.52 -15.22 9.34
C ARG A 147 3.19 -15.25 10.11
N LEU A 148 2.99 -14.36 11.08
CA LEU A 148 1.70 -14.14 11.74
C LEU A 148 0.72 -13.42 10.81
N VAL A 149 1.15 -12.43 10.03
CA VAL A 149 0.30 -11.72 9.03
C VAL A 149 -0.24 -12.69 7.98
N TYR A 150 0.56 -13.66 7.53
CA TYR A 150 0.09 -14.73 6.63
C TYR A 150 -0.99 -15.60 7.28
N ILE A 151 -0.79 -16.01 8.54
CA ILE A 151 -1.77 -16.82 9.29
C ILE A 151 -3.06 -16.03 9.58
N MET A 152 -2.96 -14.75 9.98
CA MET A 152 -4.11 -13.87 10.21
C MET A 152 -4.87 -13.57 8.91
N SER A 153 -4.19 -13.57 7.75
CA SER A 153 -4.85 -13.43 6.45
C SER A 153 -5.68 -14.68 6.06
N LEU A 154 -5.37 -15.85 6.62
CA LEU A 154 -6.15 -17.09 6.43
C LEU A 154 -7.35 -17.19 7.37
N SER A 155 -7.35 -16.46 8.49
CA SER A 155 -8.43 -16.46 9.49
C SER A 155 -9.65 -15.62 9.09
N GLY A 156 -9.61 -14.85 7.99
CA GLY A 156 -10.82 -14.25 7.41
C GLY A 156 -11.52 -13.14 8.21
N GLU A 157 -11.02 -12.74 9.37
CA GLU A 157 -11.65 -11.75 10.25
C GLU A 157 -10.90 -10.41 10.24
N ASN A 158 -11.09 -9.64 9.17
CA ASN A 158 -11.17 -8.16 9.18
C ASN A 158 -11.25 -7.61 7.76
N GLN A 159 -12.38 -7.86 7.08
CA GLN A 159 -12.78 -7.07 5.92
C GLN A 159 -13.58 -5.86 6.40
N SER A 160 -12.91 -4.87 6.96
CA SER A 160 -13.47 -3.53 7.10
C SER A 160 -12.46 -2.52 6.61
N GLN A 161 -12.65 -2.19 5.33
CA GLN A 161 -12.36 -0.90 4.69
C GLN A 161 -11.19 -0.11 5.29
N ALA A 162 -10.02 -0.22 4.65
CA ALA A 162 -9.15 0.95 4.57
C ALA A 162 -9.73 1.87 3.48
N PRO A 163 -10.17 3.10 3.80
CA PRO A 163 -10.59 4.04 2.78
C PRO A 163 -9.38 4.41 1.92
N ALA A 164 -9.58 4.43 0.60
CA ALA A 164 -8.67 5.09 -0.32
C ALA A 164 -8.86 6.61 -0.19
N SER A 165 -8.45 7.19 0.93
CA SER A 165 -8.39 8.65 1.11
C SER A 165 -6.94 9.08 1.27
N GLU A 166 -6.51 9.93 0.34
CA GLU A 166 -5.36 10.83 0.41
C GLU A 166 -3.96 10.23 0.27
N GLN A 167 -3.54 10.06 -0.99
CA GLN A 167 -2.20 10.47 -1.38
C GLN A 167 -2.31 11.85 -2.06
N GLN A 168 -2.28 12.91 -1.26
CA GLN A 168 -1.97 14.25 -1.75
C GLN A 168 -0.46 14.41 -1.93
N ASP A 169 -0.11 14.90 -3.11
CA ASP A 169 0.89 15.94 -3.38
C ASP A 169 2.38 15.65 -3.14
N SER A 170 3.10 15.49 -4.25
CA SER A 170 4.45 16.05 -4.38
C SER A 170 4.62 16.61 -5.80
N GLY A 171 4.21 17.86 -5.98
CA GLY A 171 4.38 18.61 -7.23
C GLY A 171 4.40 20.12 -7.01
N LYS A 172 5.19 20.57 -6.03
CA LYS A 172 5.42 21.97 -5.67
C LYS A 172 5.92 22.78 -6.87
N SER A 173 5.20 23.82 -7.27
CA SER A 173 5.82 25.08 -7.68
C SER A 173 4.91 26.27 -7.44
N ARG A 174 4.98 26.83 -6.22
CA ARG A 174 4.66 28.22 -5.97
C ARG A 174 5.97 28.99 -6.07
N ASN A 175 6.14 29.76 -7.13
CA ASN A 175 7.04 30.92 -7.14
C ASN A 175 6.18 32.17 -7.11
N LEU A 176 6.05 32.77 -5.92
CA LEU A 176 5.84 34.20 -5.77
C LEU A 176 7.21 34.81 -5.51
N LEU A 177 7.80 35.45 -6.53
CA LEU A 177 8.71 36.56 -6.31
C LEU A 177 8.09 37.82 -6.87
N LYS A 178 7.92 38.79 -5.99
CA LYS A 178 7.63 40.19 -6.28
C LYS A 178 8.78 40.76 -7.13
N SER A 179 8.47 41.54 -8.16
CA SER A 179 9.12 42.82 -8.41
C SER A 179 8.37 43.64 -9.46
N SER A 180 8.02 44.85 -9.04
CA SER A 180 7.69 46.00 -9.88
C SER A 180 8.97 46.50 -10.55
N CYS A 181 8.91 46.90 -11.83
CA CYS A 181 9.44 48.16 -12.38
C CYS A 181 9.55 48.16 -13.93
N GLN A 182 8.79 49.08 -14.53
CA GLN A 182 9.15 50.07 -15.56
C GLN A 182 9.74 49.70 -16.96
N SER A 183 9.09 50.34 -17.95
CA SER A 183 9.63 50.99 -19.16
C SER A 183 10.08 50.13 -20.35
N THR A 184 9.34 50.19 -21.45
CA THR A 184 9.65 51.09 -22.60
C THR A 184 8.40 51.34 -23.42
#